data_AF-A0A7C7IL10-F1
#
_entry.id   AF-A0A7C7IL10-F1
#
_cell.length_a   1.000
_cell.length_b   1.000
_cell.length_c   1.000
_cell.angle_alpha   90.00
_cell.angle_beta   90.00
_cell.angle_gamma   90.00
#
_symmetry.space_group_name_H-M   'P 1'
#
loop_
_entity.id
_entity.type
_entity.pdbx_description
1 polymer ?
#
loop_
_entity_poly.entity_id
_entity_poly.type
_entity_poly.pdbx_seq_one_letter_code
_entity_poly.pdbx_strand_id
1 'polypeptide(L)'
;MNSNFSEASTYEAPSLTQDEIKKAQAGFITKVYSWMTLALVITGLVAIVTASTPSLLNAVLGNKIIFFGLIIGEFALVAYLTTAIKNMSASTAIALFIAYASFNGLTLSFIFLAYTAGSIASTFFVTAATFAAMSAYGYFTKQDLTKIGNLCFMALIGLVIASIVNLFFQNEMLYWIVTYAGVLIFVGLTAWDTQKLKKIAVEGNENSETGQKLSIIGALTLYLDFINLFLFLLRILGNRR
;
A
#
# COMPACT_ATOMS: atom_id res chain seq x y z
N MET A 1 -22.20 -39.22 50.35
CA MET A 1 -22.64 -38.28 49.30
C MET A 1 -21.57 -37.19 49.28
N ASN A 2 -20.62 -37.28 48.34
CA ASN A 2 -19.38 -36.49 48.34
C ASN A 2 -19.58 -35.29 47.40
N SER A 3 -19.70 -34.08 47.95
CA SER A 3 -20.00 -32.85 47.22
C SER A 3 -18.74 -32.04 46.90
N ASN A 4 -17.82 -32.62 46.11
CA ASN A 4 -16.61 -31.95 45.63
C ASN A 4 -16.66 -31.70 44.12
N PHE A 5 -17.65 -30.92 43.66
CA PHE A 5 -17.69 -30.41 42.27
C PHE A 5 -18.21 -28.98 42.27
N SER A 6 -17.40 -28.02 42.69
CA SER A 6 -17.67 -26.59 42.41
C SER A 6 -16.42 -25.72 42.49
N GLU A 7 -15.34 -26.14 41.82
CA GLU A 7 -14.28 -25.21 41.43
C GLU A 7 -13.98 -25.45 39.94
N ALA A 8 -14.93 -25.06 39.09
CA ALA A 8 -14.62 -24.82 37.69
C ALA A 8 -13.78 -23.54 37.65
N SER A 9 -12.46 -23.71 37.64
CA SER A 9 -11.50 -22.65 37.34
C SER A 9 -11.92 -21.98 36.04
N THR A 10 -12.44 -20.77 36.13
CA THR A 10 -12.54 -19.86 34.99
C THR A 10 -11.09 -19.59 34.58
N TYR A 11 -10.59 -20.35 33.61
CA TYR A 11 -9.34 -20.00 32.95
C TYR A 11 -9.59 -18.68 32.22
N GLU A 12 -9.40 -17.57 32.93
CA GLU A 12 -9.16 -16.28 32.28
C GLU A 12 -7.87 -16.46 31.47
N ALA A 13 -7.99 -16.47 30.14
CA ALA A 13 -6.82 -16.40 29.28
C ALA A 13 -5.97 -15.20 29.76
N PRO A 14 -4.65 -15.36 29.93
CA PRO A 14 -3.81 -14.27 30.40
C PRO A 14 -4.06 -13.02 29.55
N SER A 15 -4.56 -11.95 30.17
CA SER A 15 -4.69 -10.67 29.49
C SER A 15 -3.27 -10.19 29.16
N LEU A 16 -2.99 -9.98 27.87
CA LEU A 16 -1.68 -9.50 27.44
C LEU A 16 -1.34 -8.21 28.19
N THR A 17 -0.15 -8.15 28.76
CA THR A 17 0.33 -6.94 29.43
C THR A 17 0.48 -5.80 28.41
N GLN A 18 0.37 -4.55 28.87
CA GLN A 18 0.53 -3.37 28.00
C GLN A 18 1.87 -3.36 27.26
N ASP A 19 2.92 -3.93 27.86
CA ASP A 19 4.24 -4.00 27.26
C ASP A 19 4.34 -5.10 26.19
N GLU A 20 3.67 -6.23 26.38
CA GLU A 20 3.55 -7.28 25.35
C GLU A 20 2.78 -6.78 24.14
N ILE A 21 1.69 -6.03 24.34
CA ILE A 21 0.90 -5.42 23.26
C ILE A 21 1.77 -4.46 22.45
N LYS A 22 2.50 -3.55 23.12
CA LYS A 22 3.39 -2.60 22.43
C LYS A 22 4.48 -3.31 21.64
N LYS A 23 5.07 -4.37 22.20
CA LYS A 23 6.11 -5.17 21.55
C LYS A 23 5.57 -5.87 20.30
N ALA A 24 4.40 -6.51 20.38
CA ALA A 24 3.74 -7.15 19.25
C ALA A 24 3.38 -6.12 18.15
N GLN A 25 2.85 -4.96 18.53
CA GLN A 25 2.56 -3.86 17.60
C GLN A 25 3.82 -3.38 16.87
N ALA A 26 4.90 -3.15 17.60
CA ALA A 26 6.15 -2.69 17.02
C ALA A 26 6.78 -3.73 16.09
N GLY A 27 6.80 -5.01 16.48
CA GLY A 27 7.33 -6.11 15.65
C GLY A 27 6.55 -6.30 14.36
N PHE A 28 5.23 -6.36 14.45
CA PHE A 28 4.35 -6.47 13.28
C PHE A 28 4.51 -5.28 12.31
N ILE A 29 4.48 -4.05 12.83
CA ILE A 29 4.63 -2.85 12.00
C ILE A 29 6.02 -2.81 11.36
N THR A 30 7.07 -3.19 12.08
CA THR A 30 8.42 -3.27 11.51
C THR A 30 8.47 -4.26 10.33
N LYS A 31 7.83 -5.43 10.45
CA LYS A 31 7.72 -6.41 9.35
C LYS A 31 6.98 -5.85 8.15
N VAL A 32 5.83 -5.19 8.37
CA VAL A 32 5.05 -4.52 7.33
C VAL A 32 5.92 -3.51 6.55
N TYR A 33 6.60 -2.60 7.26
CA TYR A 33 7.43 -1.57 6.65
C TYR A 33 8.65 -2.15 5.92
N SER A 34 9.22 -3.24 6.44
CA SER A 34 10.30 -3.96 5.76
C SER A 34 9.85 -4.52 4.42
N TRP A 35 8.70 -5.19 4.39
CA TRP A 35 8.11 -5.72 3.16
C TRP A 35 7.74 -4.63 2.16
N MET A 36 7.11 -3.55 2.63
CA MET A 36 6.79 -2.39 1.80
C MET A 36 8.05 -1.78 1.19
N THR A 37 9.10 -1.59 1.99
CA THR A 37 10.36 -1.00 1.53
C THR A 37 11.03 -1.89 0.50
N LEU A 38 11.07 -3.21 0.73
CA LEU A 38 11.59 -4.18 -0.23
C LEU A 38 10.81 -4.10 -1.56
N ALA A 39 9.48 -4.04 -1.50
CA ALA A 39 8.65 -3.90 -2.69
C ALA A 39 8.96 -2.60 -3.45
N LEU A 40 9.07 -1.46 -2.78
CA LEU A 40 9.44 -0.19 -3.41
C LEU A 40 10.82 -0.23 -4.08
N VAL A 41 11.80 -0.88 -3.44
CA VAL A 41 13.14 -1.07 -4.04
C VAL A 41 13.03 -1.92 -5.31
N ILE A 42 12.27 -3.01 -5.28
CA ILE A 42 12.06 -3.87 -6.45
C ILE A 42 11.37 -3.09 -7.57
N THR A 43 10.29 -2.36 -7.27
CA THR A 43 9.57 -1.51 -8.22
C THR A 43 10.51 -0.51 -8.88
N GLY A 44 11.34 0.20 -8.09
CA GLY A 44 12.29 1.17 -8.60
C GLY A 44 13.37 0.56 -9.49
N LEU A 45 13.95 -0.58 -9.08
CA LEU A 45 14.96 -1.28 -9.86
C LEU A 45 14.39 -1.79 -11.19
N VAL A 46 13.22 -2.41 -11.16
CA VAL A 46 12.56 -2.90 -12.38
C VAL A 46 12.22 -1.72 -13.30
N ALA A 47 11.69 -0.62 -12.77
CA ALA A 47 11.38 0.56 -13.57
C ALA A 47 12.63 1.16 -14.25
N ILE A 48 13.76 1.23 -13.54
CA ILE A 48 15.04 1.72 -14.09
C ILE A 48 15.58 0.78 -15.17
N VAL A 49 15.59 -0.53 -14.91
CA VAL A 49 16.07 -1.53 -15.87
C VAL A 49 15.22 -1.51 -17.14
N THR A 50 13.90 -1.44 -17.00
CA THR A 50 12.98 -1.34 -18.15
C THR A 50 13.18 -0.05 -18.92
N ALA A 51 13.27 1.10 -18.25
CA ALA A 51 13.49 2.38 -18.90
C ALA A 51 14.85 2.46 -19.62
N SER A 52 15.86 1.74 -19.12
CA SER A 52 17.21 1.71 -19.70
C SER A 52 17.39 0.67 -20.81
N THR A 53 16.39 -0.21 -21.02
CA THR A 53 16.47 -1.31 -21.98
C THR A 53 15.45 -1.10 -23.11
N PRO A 54 15.87 -0.63 -24.30
CA PRO A 54 14.94 -0.27 -25.38
C PRO A 54 14.01 -1.40 -25.82
N SER A 55 14.48 -2.65 -25.82
CA SER A 55 13.65 -3.80 -26.18
C SER A 55 12.52 -4.04 -25.17
N LEU A 56 12.83 -3.96 -23.86
CA LEU A 56 11.85 -4.14 -22.80
C LEU A 56 10.86 -2.96 -22.73
N LEU A 57 11.37 -1.74 -22.88
CA LEU A 57 10.55 -0.53 -22.96
C LEU A 57 9.56 -0.59 -24.13
N ASN A 58 10.01 -0.99 -25.32
CA ASN A 58 9.13 -1.15 -26.48
C ASN A 58 8.14 -2.31 -26.31
N ALA A 59 8.53 -3.40 -25.64
CA ALA A 59 7.61 -4.49 -25.34
C ALA A 59 6.46 -4.05 -24.42
N VAL A 60 6.76 -3.24 -23.41
CA VAL A 60 5.79 -2.75 -22.42
C VAL A 60 4.92 -1.61 -22.97
N LEU A 61 5.53 -0.61 -23.62
CA LEU A 61 4.85 0.63 -24.03
C LEU A 61 4.48 0.67 -25.52
N GLY A 62 5.19 -0.08 -26.36
CA GLY A 62 4.93 -0.12 -27.81
C GLY A 62 3.67 -0.92 -28.17
N ASN A 63 3.21 -1.80 -27.28
CA ASN A 63 1.99 -2.57 -27.47
C ASN A 63 0.90 -2.13 -26.46
N LYS A 64 -0.11 -1.41 -26.96
CA LYS A 64 -1.24 -0.94 -26.14
C LYS A 64 -1.97 -2.07 -25.41
N ILE A 65 -2.05 -3.26 -25.99
CA ILE A 65 -2.70 -4.42 -25.35
C ILE A 65 -1.90 -4.87 -24.13
N ILE A 66 -0.57 -4.91 -24.24
CA ILE A 66 0.31 -5.25 -23.10
C ILE A 66 0.23 -4.18 -22.03
N PHE A 67 0.29 -2.90 -22.40
CA PHE A 67 0.19 -1.79 -21.44
C PHE A 67 -1.12 -1.80 -20.64
N PHE A 68 -2.27 -1.87 -21.32
CA PHE A 68 -3.56 -1.95 -20.62
C PHE A 68 -3.73 -3.30 -19.90
N GLY A 69 -3.17 -4.38 -20.44
CA GLY A 69 -3.13 -5.68 -19.79
C GLY A 69 -2.37 -5.66 -18.46
N LEU A 70 -1.25 -4.92 -18.37
CA LEU A 70 -0.51 -4.71 -17.13
C LEU A 70 -1.34 -3.93 -16.11
N ILE A 71 -1.99 -2.83 -16.52
CA ILE A 71 -2.85 -2.03 -15.64
C ILE A 71 -3.99 -2.90 -15.07
N ILE A 72 -4.70 -3.63 -15.93
CA ILE A 72 -5.79 -4.52 -15.49
C ILE A 72 -5.23 -5.65 -14.61
N GLY A 73 -4.07 -6.20 -14.97
CA GLY A 73 -3.37 -7.23 -14.21
C GLY A 73 -3.01 -6.78 -12.80
N GLU A 74 -2.58 -5.52 -12.62
CA GLU A 74 -2.30 -4.94 -11.30
C GLU A 74 -3.56 -4.90 -10.41
N PHE A 75 -4.68 -4.39 -10.93
CA PHE A 75 -5.94 -4.38 -10.18
C PHE A 75 -6.42 -5.80 -9.85
N ALA A 76 -6.33 -6.72 -10.82
CA ALA A 76 -6.71 -8.12 -10.64
C ALA A 76 -5.84 -8.80 -9.56
N LEU A 77 -4.52 -8.54 -9.56
CA LEU A 77 -3.59 -9.14 -8.63
C LEU A 77 -3.80 -8.61 -7.20
N VAL A 78 -4.08 -7.32 -7.03
CA VAL A 78 -4.44 -6.72 -5.72
C VAL A 78 -5.75 -7.32 -5.21
N ALA A 79 -6.78 -7.42 -6.07
CA ALA A 79 -8.05 -8.01 -5.71
C ALA A 79 -7.90 -9.49 -5.32
N TYR A 80 -7.10 -10.24 -6.08
CA TYR A 80 -6.81 -11.64 -5.80
C TYR A 80 -6.06 -11.82 -4.48
N LEU A 81 -4.98 -11.06 -4.25
CA LEU A 81 -4.24 -11.07 -2.99
C LEU A 81 -5.17 -10.79 -1.80
N THR A 82 -6.02 -9.76 -1.90
CA THR A 82 -6.90 -9.36 -0.80
C THR A 82 -7.99 -10.39 -0.51
N THR A 83 -8.57 -11.00 -1.54
CA THR A 83 -9.70 -11.95 -1.39
C THR A 83 -9.26 -13.37 -1.07
N ALA A 84 -8.17 -13.84 -1.66
CA ALA A 84 -7.69 -15.21 -1.52
C ALA A 84 -6.71 -15.40 -0.36
N ILE A 85 -6.31 -14.32 0.37
CA ILE A 85 -5.29 -14.40 1.43
C ILE A 85 -5.58 -15.47 2.49
N LYS A 86 -6.85 -15.67 2.83
CA LYS A 86 -7.28 -16.66 3.84
C LYS A 86 -6.98 -18.10 3.41
N ASN A 87 -6.97 -18.37 2.10
CA ASN A 87 -6.88 -19.70 1.52
C ASN A 87 -5.49 -20.02 0.91
N MET A 88 -4.58 -19.04 0.84
CA MET A 88 -3.22 -19.25 0.33
C MET A 88 -2.21 -19.39 1.48
N SER A 89 -1.04 -19.96 1.21
CA SER A 89 0.09 -19.96 2.15
C SER A 89 0.76 -18.58 2.24
N ALA A 90 1.52 -18.34 3.31
CA ALA A 90 2.30 -17.11 3.45
C ALA A 90 3.35 -16.95 2.32
N SER A 91 3.97 -18.05 1.90
CA SER A 91 4.95 -18.05 0.79
C SER A 91 4.32 -17.62 -0.54
N THR A 92 3.12 -18.09 -0.84
CA THR A 92 2.38 -17.69 -2.04
C THR A 92 2.01 -16.20 -1.99
N ALA A 93 1.57 -15.70 -0.83
CA ALA A 93 1.29 -14.28 -0.65
C ALA A 93 2.53 -13.41 -0.90
N ILE A 94 3.69 -13.82 -0.37
CA ILE A 94 4.98 -13.14 -0.62
C ILE A 94 5.30 -13.15 -2.11
N ALA A 95 5.25 -14.32 -2.77
CA ALA A 95 5.58 -14.44 -4.19
C ALA A 95 4.69 -13.54 -5.06
N LEU A 96 3.38 -13.52 -4.79
CA LEU A 96 2.43 -12.67 -5.50
C LEU A 96 2.65 -11.19 -5.23
N PHE A 97 3.02 -10.81 -3.99
CA PHE A 97 3.33 -9.42 -3.66
C PHE A 97 4.60 -8.93 -4.37
N ILE A 98 5.64 -9.77 -4.44
CA ILE A 98 6.86 -9.45 -5.19
C ILE A 98 6.60 -9.39 -6.70
N ALA A 99 5.77 -10.29 -7.23
CA ALA A 99 5.31 -10.23 -8.62
C ALA A 99 4.54 -8.93 -8.89
N TYR A 100 3.67 -8.52 -7.97
CA TYR A 100 2.94 -7.27 -8.04
C TYR A 100 3.87 -6.06 -8.08
N ALA A 101 4.84 -5.97 -7.16
CA ALA A 101 5.85 -4.91 -7.16
C ALA A 101 6.64 -4.86 -8.48
N SER A 102 7.01 -6.02 -9.01
CA SER A 102 7.72 -6.13 -10.29
C SER A 102 6.87 -5.65 -11.47
N PHE A 103 5.60 -6.07 -11.55
CA PHE A 103 4.66 -5.61 -12.59
C PHE A 103 4.43 -4.11 -12.50
N ASN A 104 4.24 -3.59 -11.29
CA ASN A 104 4.08 -2.16 -11.10
C ASN A 104 5.35 -1.40 -11.50
N GLY A 105 6.55 -1.94 -11.25
CA GLY A 105 7.81 -1.38 -11.75
C GLY A 105 7.89 -1.35 -13.28
N LEU A 106 7.45 -2.42 -13.96
CA LEU A 106 7.36 -2.45 -15.43
C LEU A 106 6.45 -1.35 -15.94
N THR A 107 5.25 -1.23 -15.37
CA THR A 107 4.29 -0.18 -15.71
C THR A 107 4.91 1.19 -15.47
N LEU A 108 5.43 1.45 -14.26
CA LEU A 108 6.00 2.74 -13.87
C LEU A 108 7.23 3.18 -14.65
N SER A 109 7.87 2.30 -15.43
CA SER A 109 8.95 2.69 -16.34
C SER A 109 8.58 3.86 -17.27
N PHE A 110 7.28 4.03 -17.58
CA PHE A 110 6.79 5.16 -18.39
C PHE A 110 7.15 6.54 -17.80
N ILE A 111 7.29 6.65 -16.46
CA ILE A 111 7.57 7.95 -15.83
C ILE A 111 8.95 8.49 -16.21
N PHE A 112 9.91 7.62 -16.53
CA PHE A 112 11.26 8.02 -16.99
C PHE A 112 11.25 8.61 -18.41
N LEU A 113 10.18 8.37 -19.17
CA LEU A 113 9.94 9.02 -20.46
C LEU A 113 9.27 10.38 -20.28
N ALA A 114 8.36 10.50 -19.32
CA ALA A 114 7.57 11.72 -19.10
C ALA A 114 8.27 12.77 -18.23
N TYR A 115 9.15 12.35 -17.30
CA TYR A 115 9.76 13.22 -16.30
C TYR A 115 11.28 13.05 -16.24
N THR A 116 11.97 14.08 -15.75
CA THR A 116 13.41 13.99 -15.50
C THR A 116 13.72 13.08 -14.31
N ALA A 117 14.88 12.40 -14.35
CA ALA A 117 15.34 11.57 -13.24
C ALA A 117 15.48 12.37 -11.92
N GLY A 118 15.92 13.64 -12.01
CA GLY A 118 16.00 14.55 -10.87
C GLY A 118 14.63 14.79 -10.22
N SER A 119 13.59 15.04 -11.02
CA SER A 119 12.22 15.20 -10.53
C SER A 119 11.63 13.93 -9.94
N ILE A 120 11.91 12.76 -10.53
CA ILE A 120 11.49 11.45 -10.00
C ILE A 120 12.10 11.26 -8.61
N ALA A 121 13.42 11.47 -8.48
CA ALA A 121 14.13 11.31 -7.22
C ALA A 121 13.66 12.30 -6.15
N SER A 122 13.57 13.60 -6.48
CA SER A 122 13.13 14.63 -5.53
C SER A 122 11.71 14.37 -5.03
N THR A 123 10.80 14.00 -5.94
CA THR A 123 9.42 13.68 -5.58
C THR A 123 9.34 12.42 -4.72
N PHE A 124 10.16 11.41 -5.00
CA PHE A 124 10.22 10.20 -4.18
C PHE A 124 10.59 10.54 -2.72
N PHE A 125 11.60 11.38 -2.51
CA PHE A 125 11.98 11.81 -1.15
C PHE A 125 10.90 12.65 -0.46
N VAL A 126 10.25 13.57 -1.18
CA VAL A 126 9.11 14.34 -0.65
C VAL A 126 7.95 13.41 -0.27
N THR A 127 7.68 12.41 -1.10
CA THR A 127 6.66 11.39 -0.83
C THR A 127 7.03 10.57 0.40
N ALA A 128 8.26 10.09 0.50
CA ALA A 128 8.74 9.32 1.65
C ALA A 128 8.66 10.12 2.95
N ALA A 129 9.03 11.40 2.94
CA ALA A 129 8.90 12.27 4.09
C ALA A 129 7.43 12.48 4.50
N THR A 130 6.56 12.74 3.52
CA THR A 130 5.12 12.93 3.75
C THR A 130 4.48 11.66 4.29
N PHE A 131 4.76 10.52 3.66
CA PHE A 131 4.28 9.21 4.06
C PHE A 131 4.74 8.86 5.48
N ALA A 132 6.03 9.03 5.79
CA ALA A 132 6.58 8.78 7.11
C ALA A 132 5.95 9.67 8.19
N ALA A 133 5.75 10.96 7.89
CA ALA A 133 5.10 11.89 8.84
C ALA A 133 3.65 11.50 9.13
N MET A 134 2.87 11.18 8.09
CA MET A 134 1.46 10.81 8.24
C MET A 134 1.28 9.43 8.85
N SER A 135 2.17 8.49 8.52
CA SER A 135 2.26 7.20 9.19
C SER A 135 2.56 7.35 10.68
N ALA A 136 3.58 8.15 11.03
CA ALA A 136 3.92 8.41 12.43
C ALA A 136 2.72 9.01 13.17
N TYR A 137 2.01 9.97 12.54
CA TYR A 137 0.76 10.49 13.09
C TYR A 137 -0.28 9.38 13.32
N GLY A 138 -0.54 8.53 12.33
CA GLY A 138 -1.47 7.39 12.44
C GLY A 138 -1.09 6.38 13.51
N TYR A 139 0.21 6.13 13.69
CA TYR A 139 0.73 5.19 14.68
C TYR A 139 0.65 5.73 16.11
N PHE A 140 0.96 7.01 16.32
CA PHE A 140 1.04 7.62 17.66
C PHE A 140 -0.25 8.30 18.12
N THR A 141 -1.14 8.70 17.20
CA THR A 141 -2.37 9.40 17.57
C THR A 141 -3.28 8.51 18.42
N LYS A 142 -3.94 9.14 19.39
CA LYS A 142 -4.97 8.52 20.25
C LYS A 142 -6.37 8.71 19.69
N GLN A 143 -6.54 9.58 18.69
CA GLN A 143 -7.83 9.81 18.04
C GLN A 143 -8.17 8.63 17.15
N ASP A 144 -9.42 8.16 17.16
CA ASP A 144 -9.86 7.11 16.24
C ASP A 144 -10.06 7.68 14.83
N LEU A 145 -9.21 7.25 13.90
CA LEU A 145 -9.22 7.72 12.52
C LEU A 145 -10.25 7.00 11.65
N THR A 146 -11.01 6.03 12.20
CA THR A 146 -11.95 5.21 11.43
C THR A 146 -12.96 6.03 10.61
N LYS A 147 -13.48 7.14 11.16
CA LYS A 147 -14.41 8.01 10.42
C LYS A 147 -13.74 8.71 9.24
N ILE A 148 -12.52 9.22 9.44
CA ILE A 148 -11.74 9.89 8.38
C ILE A 148 -11.36 8.86 7.32
N GLY A 149 -10.91 7.67 7.73
CA GLY A 149 -10.58 6.57 6.83
C GLY A 149 -11.74 6.15 5.94
N ASN A 150 -12.93 5.95 6.51
CA ASN A 150 -14.13 5.63 5.73
C ASN A 150 -14.49 6.72 4.72
N LEU A 151 -14.38 8.00 5.12
CA LEU A 151 -14.59 9.13 4.20
C LEU A 151 -13.55 9.14 3.08
N CYS A 152 -12.26 8.96 3.40
CA CYS A 152 -11.19 8.90 2.42
C CYS A 152 -11.35 7.72 1.46
N PHE A 153 -11.81 6.55 1.94
CA PHE A 153 -12.08 5.39 1.10
C PHE A 153 -13.26 5.64 0.14
N MET A 154 -14.34 6.25 0.61
CA MET A 154 -15.43 6.69 -0.27
C MET A 154 -14.96 7.74 -1.30
N ALA A 155 -14.13 8.68 -0.86
CA ALA A 155 -13.55 9.70 -1.74
C ALA A 155 -12.59 9.09 -2.77
N LEU A 156 -11.83 8.04 -2.41
CA LEU A 156 -10.97 7.28 -3.33
C LEU A 156 -11.79 6.66 -4.46
N ILE A 157 -12.95 6.07 -4.16
CA ILE A 157 -13.87 5.55 -5.18
C ILE A 157 -14.31 6.67 -6.13
N GLY A 158 -14.71 7.82 -5.58
CA GLY A 158 -15.05 9.01 -6.37
C GLY A 158 -13.89 9.49 -7.25
N LEU A 159 -12.67 9.46 -6.72
CA LEU A 159 -11.45 9.82 -7.44
C LEU A 159 -11.18 8.88 -8.61
N VAL A 160 -11.34 7.57 -8.42
CA VAL A 160 -11.18 6.57 -9.49
C VAL A 160 -12.21 6.81 -10.59
N ILE A 161 -13.48 7.02 -10.23
CA ILE A 161 -14.54 7.33 -11.21
C ILE A 161 -14.22 8.63 -11.96
N ALA A 162 -13.84 9.70 -11.26
CA ALA A 162 -13.46 10.96 -11.89
C ALA A 162 -12.27 10.81 -12.83
N SER A 163 -11.30 9.97 -12.46
CA SER A 163 -10.13 9.66 -13.29
C SER A 163 -10.54 8.94 -14.58
N ILE A 164 -11.43 7.95 -14.50
CA ILE A 164 -11.96 7.21 -15.66
C ILE A 164 -12.76 8.15 -16.56
N VAL A 165 -13.64 8.98 -16.00
CA VAL A 165 -14.39 10.00 -16.77
C VAL A 165 -13.43 10.93 -17.49
N ASN A 166 -12.38 11.40 -16.81
CA ASN A 166 -11.41 12.30 -17.41
C ASN A 166 -10.62 11.69 -18.58
N LEU A 167 -10.55 10.36 -18.70
CA LEU A 167 -9.94 9.72 -19.89
C LEU A 167 -10.74 10.01 -21.17
N PHE A 168 -12.06 10.18 -21.08
CA PHE A 168 -12.93 10.46 -22.22
C PHE A 168 -13.04 11.95 -22.53
N PHE A 169 -13.13 12.78 -21.50
CA PHE A 169 -13.32 14.23 -21.66
C PHE A 169 -12.02 15.01 -21.78
N GLN A 170 -10.90 14.45 -21.32
CA GLN A 170 -9.57 15.08 -21.35
C GLN A 170 -9.56 16.51 -20.80
N ASN A 171 -10.28 16.73 -19.70
CA ASN A 171 -10.45 18.05 -19.11
C ASN A 171 -9.27 18.39 -18.17
N GLU A 172 -8.60 19.51 -18.43
CA GLU A 172 -7.43 19.93 -17.66
C GLU A 172 -7.78 20.36 -16.22
N MET A 173 -8.91 21.04 -16.02
CA MET A 173 -9.34 21.44 -14.67
C MET A 173 -9.63 20.19 -13.82
N LEU A 174 -10.35 19.21 -14.38
CA LEU A 174 -10.64 17.95 -13.70
C LEU A 174 -9.36 17.17 -13.39
N TYR A 175 -8.38 17.18 -14.30
CA TYR A 175 -7.07 16.58 -14.07
C TYR A 175 -6.38 17.15 -12.82
N TRP A 176 -6.34 18.48 -12.68
CA TRP A 176 -5.72 19.11 -11.50
C TRP A 176 -6.52 18.90 -10.22
N ILE A 177 -7.86 18.96 -10.28
CA ILE A 177 -8.73 18.65 -9.12
C ILE A 177 -8.46 17.22 -8.62
N VAL A 178 -8.49 16.24 -9.51
CA VAL A 178 -8.19 14.83 -9.18
C VAL A 178 -6.80 14.68 -8.58
N THR A 179 -5.83 15.45 -9.08
CA THR A 179 -4.44 15.40 -8.61
C THR A 179 -4.31 15.88 -7.17
N TYR A 180 -4.80 17.09 -6.86
CA TYR A 180 -4.71 17.65 -5.52
C TYR A 180 -5.60 16.89 -4.52
N ALA A 181 -6.81 16.50 -4.94
CA ALA A 181 -7.69 15.66 -4.12
C ALA A 181 -7.03 14.31 -3.82
N GLY A 182 -6.34 13.71 -4.79
CA GLY A 182 -5.58 12.47 -4.63
C GLY A 182 -4.52 12.58 -3.55
N VAL A 183 -3.71 13.63 -3.54
CA VAL A 183 -2.72 13.87 -2.48
C VAL A 183 -3.39 13.91 -1.11
N LEU A 184 -4.47 14.68 -0.94
CA LEU A 184 -5.17 14.80 0.35
C LEU A 184 -5.80 13.47 0.80
N ILE A 185 -6.40 12.73 -0.13
CA ILE A 185 -7.03 11.44 0.15
C ILE A 185 -5.97 10.43 0.59
N PHE A 186 -4.88 10.28 -0.17
CA PHE A 186 -3.83 9.31 0.15
C PHE A 186 -3.03 9.67 1.40
N VAL A 187 -2.86 10.96 1.70
CA VAL A 187 -2.33 11.43 2.99
C VAL A 187 -3.23 10.99 4.16
N GLY A 188 -4.54 11.13 4.02
CA GLY A 188 -5.51 10.68 5.02
C GLY A 188 -5.55 9.15 5.17
N LEU A 189 -5.55 8.42 4.04
CA LEU A 189 -5.51 6.96 4.02
C LEU A 189 -4.23 6.44 4.68
N THR A 190 -3.06 6.98 4.36
CA THR A 190 -1.78 6.57 4.97
C THR A 190 -1.83 6.58 6.51
N ALA A 191 -2.39 7.64 7.09
CA ALA A 191 -2.55 7.74 8.54
C ALA A 191 -3.56 6.72 9.09
N TRP A 192 -4.70 6.56 8.42
CA TRP A 192 -5.73 5.60 8.81
C TRP A 192 -5.26 4.15 8.69
N ASP A 193 -4.63 3.77 7.58
CA ASP A 193 -4.13 2.42 7.33
C ASP A 193 -2.98 2.06 8.27
N THR A 194 -2.10 3.01 8.60
CA THR A 194 -1.11 2.79 9.67
C THR A 194 -1.77 2.53 11.02
N GLN A 195 -2.80 3.30 11.38
CA GLN A 195 -3.54 3.07 12.62
C GLN A 195 -4.27 1.72 12.61
N LYS A 196 -4.87 1.35 11.48
CA LYS A 196 -5.57 0.07 11.29
C LYS A 196 -4.62 -1.10 11.45
N LEU A 197 -3.42 -1.03 10.87
CA LEU A 197 -2.39 -2.06 11.01
C LEU A 197 -1.89 -2.20 12.44
N LYS A 198 -1.76 -1.10 13.18
CA LYS A 198 -1.45 -1.13 14.61
C LYS A 198 -2.54 -1.86 15.42
N LYS A 199 -3.82 -1.68 15.07
CA LYS A 199 -4.94 -2.41 15.70
C LYS A 199 -4.88 -3.91 15.38
N ILE A 200 -4.68 -4.28 14.11
CA ILE A 200 -4.58 -5.68 13.64
C ILE A 200 -3.39 -6.42 14.30
N ALA A 201 -2.29 -5.72 14.56
CA ALA A 201 -1.10 -6.32 15.19
C ALA A 201 -1.37 -6.95 16.57
N VAL A 202 -2.44 -6.51 17.28
CA VAL A 202 -2.82 -7.06 18.59
C VAL A 202 -3.60 -8.37 18.44
N GLU A 203 -4.25 -8.57 17.30
CA GLU A 203 -5.11 -9.73 17.02
C GLU A 203 -4.34 -10.90 16.40
N GLY A 204 -3.25 -10.62 15.68
CA GLY A 204 -2.42 -11.61 15.02
C GLY A 204 -1.19 -11.98 15.84
N ASN A 205 -1.00 -13.27 16.14
CA ASN A 205 0.31 -13.74 16.62
C ASN A 205 1.35 -13.50 15.51
N GLU A 206 2.30 -12.60 15.75
CA GLU A 206 3.29 -12.12 14.79
C GLU A 206 4.14 -13.22 14.14
N ASN A 207 4.31 -14.35 14.83
CA ASN A 207 5.11 -15.49 14.37
C ASN A 207 4.27 -16.61 13.74
N SER A 208 2.94 -16.47 13.77
CA SER A 208 2.05 -17.41 13.10
C SER A 208 2.05 -17.18 11.59
N GLU A 209 1.68 -18.21 10.84
CA GLU A 209 1.43 -18.10 9.40
C GLU A 209 0.39 -17.01 9.09
N THR A 210 -0.64 -16.87 9.93
CA THR A 210 -1.64 -15.80 9.84
C THR A 210 -1.01 -14.42 9.99
N GLY A 211 -0.12 -14.24 10.99
CA GLY A 211 0.61 -12.99 11.20
C GLY A 211 1.47 -12.60 10.01
N GLN A 212 2.15 -13.57 9.38
CA GLN A 212 2.91 -13.34 8.15
C GLN A 212 2.00 -12.86 7.01
N LYS A 213 0.89 -13.56 6.75
CA LYS A 213 -0.09 -13.17 5.71
C LYS A 213 -0.62 -11.75 5.94
N LEU A 214 -0.97 -11.42 7.19
CA LEU A 214 -1.43 -10.08 7.55
C LEU A 214 -0.35 -9.02 7.33
N SER A 215 0.92 -9.34 7.60
CA SER A 215 2.03 -8.40 7.36
C SER A 215 2.23 -8.12 5.86
N ILE A 216 2.01 -9.12 5.00
CA ILE A 216 2.08 -8.94 3.53
C ILE A 216 0.92 -8.09 3.01
N ILE A 217 -0.31 -8.35 3.48
CA ILE A 217 -1.46 -7.51 3.11
C ILE A 217 -1.27 -6.09 3.62
N GLY A 218 -0.78 -5.91 4.83
CA GLY A 218 -0.46 -4.59 5.36
C GLY A 218 0.62 -3.87 4.54
N ALA A 219 1.66 -4.59 4.14
CA ALA A 219 2.70 -4.06 3.28
C ALA A 219 2.15 -3.66 1.91
N LEU A 220 1.27 -4.48 1.32
CA LEU A 220 0.58 -4.16 0.08
C LEU A 220 -0.27 -2.89 0.20
N THR A 221 -1.07 -2.75 1.27
CA THR A 221 -1.88 -1.54 1.51
C THR A 221 -1.00 -0.30 1.56
N LEU A 222 0.02 -0.29 2.41
CA LEU A 222 0.92 0.86 2.56
C LEU A 222 1.75 1.13 1.29
N TYR A 223 2.13 0.09 0.55
CA TYR A 223 2.77 0.20 -0.76
C TYR A 223 1.88 0.92 -1.77
N LEU A 224 0.60 0.53 -1.85
CA LEU A 224 -0.38 1.14 -2.75
C LEU A 224 -0.59 2.62 -2.42
N ASP A 225 -0.71 2.96 -1.14
CA ASP A 225 -0.84 4.35 -0.70
C ASP A 225 0.39 5.17 -1.10
N PHE A 226 1.59 4.62 -0.88
CA PHE A 226 2.83 5.27 -1.23
C PHE A 226 2.95 5.52 -2.73
N ILE A 227 2.74 4.51 -3.58
CA ILE A 227 2.88 4.64 -5.03
C ILE A 227 1.87 5.64 -5.58
N ASN A 228 0.62 5.62 -5.12
CA ASN A 228 -0.38 6.57 -5.58
C ASN A 228 -0.05 8.00 -5.14
N LEU A 229 0.34 8.19 -3.87
CA LEU A 229 0.79 9.49 -3.37
C LEU A 229 1.99 10.01 -4.18
N PHE A 230 2.96 9.12 -4.47
CA PHE A 230 4.12 9.43 -5.30
C PHE A 230 3.72 9.91 -6.69
N LEU A 231 2.81 9.22 -7.36
CA LEU A 231 2.35 9.59 -8.70
C LEU A 231 1.61 10.93 -8.73
N PHE A 232 0.78 11.21 -7.71
CA PHE A 232 0.11 12.51 -7.61
C PHE A 232 1.08 13.64 -7.32
N LEU A 233 2.04 13.44 -6.41
CA LEU A 233 3.08 14.43 -6.15
C LEU A 233 3.98 14.63 -7.35
N LEU A 234 4.32 13.56 -8.09
CA LEU A 234 5.17 13.65 -9.29
C LEU A 234 4.48 14.47 -10.38
N ARG A 235 3.16 14.39 -10.46
CA ARG A 235 2.38 15.20 -11.38
C ARG A 235 2.42 16.70 -11.05
N ILE A 236 2.51 17.05 -9.77
CA ILE A 236 2.54 18.43 -9.28
C ILE A 236 3.96 19.01 -9.36
N LEU A 237 4.94 18.23 -8.89
CA LEU A 237 6.33 18.69 -8.68
C LEU A 237 7.26 18.31 -9.85
N GLY A 238 6.81 17.42 -10.72
CA GLY A 238 7.63 16.84 -11.77
C GLY A 238 7.86 17.80 -12.92
N ASN A 239 9.13 17.99 -13.28
CA ASN A 239 9.49 18.66 -14.51
C ASN A 239 9.35 17.68 -15.68
N ARG A 240 8.49 18.03 -16.65
CA ARG A 240 8.19 17.19 -17.81
C ARG A 240 9.33 17.29 -18.83
N ARG A 241 9.62 16.18 -19.50
CA ARG A 241 10.59 16.11 -20.60
C ARG A 241 9.98 16.51 -21.94
#